data_AF-A0AAI8L8B3-F1
#
_entry.id   AF-A0AAI8L8B3-F1
#
_cell.length_a   1.000
_cell.length_b   1.000
_cell.length_c   1.000
_cell.angle_alpha   90.00
_cell.angle_beta   90.00
_cell.angle_gamma   90.00
#
_symmetry.space_group_name_H-M   'P 1'
#
loop_
_entity.id
_entity.type
_entity.pdbx_description
1 polymer ?
#
loop_
_entity_poly.entity_id
_entity_poly.type
_entity_poly.pdbx_seq_one_letter_code
_entity_poly.pdbx_strand_id
1 'polypeptide(L)'
;MTTVPTSDAGLRTHAPEGPRAEAPEQPSTPKFILYAEGPEYGRSLRQLTLWVHHVLLPVYGREVTSQAPWCSRWWEHPEAVAQLHGLWLAWAELSDTASESGMTGPAGWHRDYLNPTMQILRDPAGPFAGCKPGSHRSKQAPPVDLVDPFAPPPQPPGKD
;
A
#
# COMPACT_ATOMS: atom_id res chain seq x y z
N MET A 1 -49.87 -59.76 -26.58
CA MET A 1 -50.53 -58.52 -27.03
C MET A 1 -49.57 -57.37 -26.80
N THR A 2 -49.16 -56.74 -27.89
CA THR A 2 -48.22 -55.63 -27.99
C THR A 2 -48.89 -54.31 -27.60
N THR A 3 -48.22 -53.46 -26.82
CA THR A 3 -48.41 -52.00 -26.90
C THR A 3 -47.09 -51.24 -26.68
N VAL A 4 -46.97 -50.19 -27.48
CA VAL A 4 -45.84 -49.35 -27.91
C VAL A 4 -45.38 -48.34 -26.81
N PRO A 5 -44.12 -47.85 -26.80
CA PRO A 5 -43.69 -46.78 -25.90
C PRO A 5 -44.07 -45.39 -26.43
N THR A 6 -44.48 -44.47 -25.56
CA THR A 6 -44.61 -43.05 -25.90
C THR A 6 -43.63 -42.23 -25.07
N SER A 7 -42.68 -41.63 -25.80
CA SER A 7 -41.76 -40.59 -25.36
C SER A 7 -42.55 -39.34 -24.95
N ASP A 8 -42.19 -38.73 -23.82
CA ASP A 8 -42.50 -37.32 -23.59
C ASP A 8 -41.24 -36.56 -23.17
N ALA A 9 -40.90 -35.60 -24.03
CA ALA A 9 -39.76 -34.73 -23.88
C ALA A 9 -40.14 -33.58 -22.94
N GLY A 10 -39.85 -33.76 -21.65
CA GLY A 10 -40.01 -32.73 -20.62
C GLY A 10 -38.89 -31.69 -20.68
N LEU A 11 -39.18 -30.59 -21.38
CA LEU A 11 -38.59 -29.25 -21.36
C LEU A 11 -37.59 -28.96 -20.20
N ARG A 12 -36.30 -28.81 -20.54
CA ARG A 12 -35.30 -28.20 -19.64
C ARG A 12 -35.55 -26.68 -19.58
N THR A 13 -36.20 -26.21 -18.54
CA THR A 13 -36.27 -24.77 -18.24
C THR A 13 -34.89 -24.30 -17.79
N HIS A 14 -34.17 -23.56 -18.65
CA HIS A 14 -33.02 -22.76 -18.21
C HIS A 14 -33.54 -21.62 -17.34
N ALA A 15 -33.34 -21.71 -16.03
CA ALA A 15 -33.49 -20.56 -15.14
C ALA A 15 -32.43 -19.50 -15.53
N PRO A 16 -32.76 -18.21 -15.57
CA PRO A 16 -31.76 -17.19 -15.81
C PRO A 16 -30.80 -17.15 -14.61
N GLU A 17 -29.52 -17.30 -14.89
CA GLU A 17 -28.46 -17.11 -13.91
C GLU A 17 -28.45 -15.62 -13.56
N GLY A 18 -29.16 -15.27 -12.48
CA GLY A 18 -29.10 -13.92 -11.91
C GLY A 18 -27.65 -13.54 -11.60
N PRO A 19 -27.30 -12.24 -11.60
CA PRO A 19 -25.92 -11.82 -11.39
C PRO A 19 -25.42 -12.45 -10.09
N ARG A 20 -24.36 -13.25 -10.21
CA ARG A 20 -23.68 -13.87 -9.07
C ARG A 20 -23.31 -12.74 -8.12
N ALA A 21 -24.04 -12.65 -7.02
CA ALA A 21 -23.72 -11.70 -5.96
C ALA A 21 -22.28 -11.97 -5.54
N GLU A 22 -21.41 -11.02 -5.83
CA GLU A 22 -20.02 -11.04 -5.42
C GLU A 22 -20.02 -11.13 -3.90
N ALA A 23 -19.48 -12.22 -3.37
CA ALA A 23 -19.45 -12.44 -1.92
C ALA A 23 -18.73 -11.25 -1.27
N PRO A 24 -19.17 -10.76 -0.11
CA PRO A 24 -18.53 -9.64 0.56
C PRO A 24 -17.05 -9.96 0.76
N GLU A 25 -16.18 -9.14 0.18
CA GLU A 25 -14.73 -9.25 0.29
C GLU A 25 -14.39 -9.14 1.78
N GLN A 26 -13.97 -10.26 2.38
CA GLN A 26 -13.53 -10.29 3.79
C GLN A 26 -12.43 -9.23 3.95
N PRO A 27 -12.45 -8.42 5.03
CA PRO A 27 -11.42 -7.40 5.23
C PRO A 27 -10.06 -8.08 5.36
N SER A 28 -9.23 -7.94 4.33
CA SER A 28 -7.85 -8.42 4.35
C SER A 28 -6.99 -7.49 5.19
N THR A 29 -6.07 -8.05 5.97
CA THR A 29 -5.08 -7.25 6.69
C THR A 29 -4.33 -6.34 5.70
N PRO A 30 -4.14 -5.04 6.01
CA PRO A 30 -3.46 -4.14 5.09
C PRO A 30 -2.05 -4.66 4.80
N LYS A 31 -1.77 -4.96 3.53
CA LYS A 31 -0.41 -5.30 3.11
C LYS A 31 0.47 -4.07 3.18
N PHE A 32 1.76 -4.28 3.44
CA PHE A 32 2.74 -3.21 3.28
C PHE A 32 2.76 -2.74 1.82
N ILE A 33 2.74 -1.42 1.60
CA ILE A 33 2.48 -0.81 0.28
C ILE A 33 3.46 -1.22 -0.82
N LEU A 34 4.68 -1.66 -0.47
CA LEU A 34 5.66 -2.15 -1.43
C LEU A 34 5.29 -3.50 -2.07
N TYR A 35 4.34 -4.23 -1.48
CA TYR A 35 3.80 -5.48 -2.02
C TYR A 35 2.45 -5.29 -2.72
N ALA A 36 1.92 -4.06 -2.74
CA ALA A 36 0.67 -3.76 -3.39
C ALA A 36 0.90 -3.42 -4.87
N GLU A 37 -0.01 -3.87 -5.73
CA GLU A 37 0.06 -3.61 -7.17
C GLU A 37 -1.28 -3.07 -7.70
N GLY A 38 -1.24 -2.41 -8.85
CA GLY A 38 -2.42 -1.96 -9.58
C GLY A 38 -3.45 -1.19 -8.72
N PRO A 39 -4.74 -1.56 -8.74
CA PRO A 39 -5.76 -0.89 -7.94
C PRO A 39 -5.56 -0.97 -6.42
N GLU A 40 -4.91 -2.03 -5.90
CA GLU A 40 -4.58 -2.14 -4.48
C GLU A 40 -3.59 -1.04 -4.08
N TYR A 41 -2.51 -0.88 -4.85
CA TYR A 41 -1.54 0.19 -4.63
C TYR A 41 -2.19 1.59 -4.62
N GLY A 42 -3.06 1.86 -5.61
CA GLY A 42 -3.76 3.15 -5.70
C GLY A 42 -4.66 3.43 -4.49
N ARG A 43 -5.35 2.41 -3.97
CA ARG A 43 -6.18 2.53 -2.76
C ARG A 43 -5.34 2.79 -1.51
N SER A 44 -4.26 2.03 -1.32
CA SER A 44 -3.33 2.20 -0.20
C SER A 44 -2.67 3.58 -0.22
N LEU A 45 -2.19 4.03 -1.40
CA LEU A 45 -1.58 5.35 -1.54
C LEU A 45 -2.56 6.48 -1.25
N ARG A 46 -3.83 6.34 -1.66
CA ARG A 46 -4.89 7.30 -1.34
C ARG A 46 -5.15 7.39 0.16
N GLN A 47 -5.31 6.25 0.84
CA GLN A 47 -5.53 6.22 2.30
C GLN A 47 -4.34 6.84 3.05
N LEU A 48 -3.13 6.46 2.65
CA LEU A 48 -1.91 7.04 3.20
C LEU A 48 -1.86 8.55 2.98
N THR A 49 -2.26 9.03 1.80
CA THR A 49 -2.27 10.46 1.50
C THR A 49 -3.20 11.23 2.40
N LEU A 50 -4.42 10.74 2.58
CA LEU A 50 -5.39 11.36 3.47
C LEU A 50 -4.88 11.40 4.91
N TRP A 51 -4.29 10.31 5.40
CA TRP A 51 -3.71 10.29 6.75
C TRP A 51 -2.52 11.23 6.89
N VAL A 52 -1.60 11.26 5.93
CA VAL A 52 -0.44 12.17 5.96
C VAL A 52 -0.90 13.64 5.96
N HIS A 53 -1.87 13.98 5.11
CA HIS A 53 -2.32 15.37 4.95
C HIS A 53 -3.21 15.86 6.09
N HIS A 54 -4.02 14.98 6.68
CA HIS A 54 -5.00 15.38 7.70
C HIS A 54 -4.62 15.03 9.13
N VAL A 55 -3.66 14.11 9.34
CA VAL A 55 -3.22 13.68 10.67
C VAL A 55 -1.75 13.98 10.89
N LEU A 56 -0.86 13.42 10.05
CA LEU A 56 0.58 13.52 10.31
C LEU A 56 1.09 14.96 10.19
N LEU A 57 0.85 15.63 9.06
CA LEU A 57 1.42 16.96 8.81
C LEU A 57 0.85 18.07 9.70
N PRO A 58 -0.48 18.15 9.93
CA PRO A 58 -1.02 19.19 10.79
C PRO A 58 -0.52 19.10 12.25
N VAL A 59 -0.22 17.88 12.73
CA VAL A 59 0.16 17.65 14.13
C VAL A 59 1.67 17.60 14.31
N TYR A 60 2.39 16.90 13.43
CA TYR A 60 3.81 16.56 13.59
C TYR A 60 4.72 17.15 12.50
N GLY A 61 4.14 17.87 11.53
CA GLY A 61 4.86 18.36 10.36
C GLY A 61 5.97 19.36 10.69
N ARG A 62 5.80 20.25 11.67
CA ARG A 62 6.73 21.35 12.01
C ARG A 62 7.11 22.24 10.80
N GLU A 63 7.77 23.37 11.06
CA GLU A 63 8.21 24.28 9.99
C GLU A 63 9.23 23.62 9.07
N VAL A 64 9.15 23.90 7.76
CA VAL A 64 10.09 23.38 6.76
C VAL A 64 11.32 24.28 6.69
N THR A 65 12.51 23.70 6.85
CA THR A 65 13.79 24.42 6.76
C THR A 65 14.78 23.64 5.89
N SER A 66 15.93 24.23 5.59
CA SER A 66 17.01 23.52 4.88
C SER A 66 17.60 22.35 5.67
N GLN A 67 17.52 22.39 7.00
CA GLN A 67 17.96 21.32 7.90
C GLN A 67 16.85 20.33 8.25
N ALA A 68 15.62 20.61 7.84
CA ALA A 68 14.46 19.75 8.05
C ALA A 68 13.51 19.85 6.84
N PRO A 69 13.89 19.31 5.66
CA PRO A 69 13.11 19.45 4.44
C PRO A 69 11.82 18.64 4.46
N TRP A 70 10.85 19.07 3.67
CA TRP A 70 9.65 18.29 3.31
C TRP A 70 9.35 18.50 1.82
N CYS A 71 9.01 17.44 1.10
CA CYS A 71 8.57 17.54 -0.29
C CYS A 71 7.04 17.55 -0.36
N SER A 72 6.45 18.55 -1.03
CA SER A 72 4.99 18.60 -1.26
C SER A 72 4.48 17.48 -2.17
N ARG A 73 5.38 16.85 -2.95
CA ARG A 73 5.13 15.68 -3.81
C ARG A 73 5.78 14.43 -3.21
N TRP A 74 5.68 14.24 -1.89
CA TRP A 74 6.35 13.15 -1.17
C TRP A 74 6.00 11.75 -1.74
N TRP A 75 4.83 11.57 -2.34
CA TRP A 75 4.42 10.32 -2.99
C TRP A 75 5.29 9.94 -4.20
N GLU A 76 6.08 10.87 -4.74
CA GLU A 76 7.06 10.61 -5.81
C GLU A 76 8.43 10.16 -5.25
N HIS A 77 8.57 10.03 -3.94
CA HIS A 77 9.75 9.48 -3.28
C HIS A 77 9.42 8.09 -2.74
N PRO A 78 9.84 6.98 -3.40
CA PRO A 78 9.46 5.62 -3.00
C PRO A 78 9.84 5.28 -1.55
N GLU A 79 11.01 5.73 -1.10
CA GLU A 79 11.43 5.58 0.29
C GLU A 79 10.48 6.30 1.26
N ALA A 80 10.05 7.52 0.92
CA ALA A 80 9.11 8.26 1.77
C ALA A 80 7.75 7.56 1.83
N VAL A 81 7.26 7.02 0.72
CA VAL A 81 6.03 6.22 0.68
C VAL A 81 6.15 5.00 1.60
N ALA A 82 7.27 4.26 1.54
CA ALA A 82 7.51 3.10 2.39
C ALA A 82 7.57 3.46 3.89
N GLN A 83 8.36 4.49 4.24
CA GLN A 83 8.52 4.95 5.61
C GLN A 83 7.19 5.47 6.21
N LEU A 84 6.45 6.28 5.45
CA LEU A 84 5.15 6.81 5.88
C LEU A 84 4.11 5.72 6.01
N HIS A 85 4.10 4.73 5.11
CA HIS A 85 3.17 3.61 5.22
C HIS A 85 3.47 2.73 6.44
N GLY A 86 4.75 2.43 6.71
CA GLY A 86 5.14 1.70 7.92
C GLY A 86 4.71 2.44 9.20
N LEU A 87 4.93 3.76 9.23
CA LEU A 87 4.47 4.61 10.33
C LEU A 87 2.95 4.61 10.49
N TRP A 88 2.19 4.64 9.39
CA TRP A 88 0.73 4.56 9.40
C TRP A 88 0.22 3.21 9.91
N LEU A 89 0.85 2.10 9.52
CA LEU A 89 0.51 0.77 10.04
C LEU A 89 0.74 0.69 11.57
N ALA A 90 1.87 1.20 12.05
CA ALA A 90 2.12 1.28 13.49
C ALA A 90 1.12 2.20 14.22
N TRP A 91 0.69 3.28 13.56
CA TRP A 91 -0.35 4.16 14.10
C TRP A 91 -1.69 3.43 14.22
N ALA A 92 -2.09 2.67 13.20
CA ALA A 92 -3.32 1.90 13.20
C ALA A 92 -3.36 0.87 14.34
N GLU A 93 -2.22 0.25 14.66
CA GLU A 93 -2.09 -0.72 15.74
C GLU A 93 -2.07 -0.06 17.14
N LEU A 94 -1.30 1.02 17.31
CA LEU A 94 -0.89 1.51 18.63
C LEU A 94 -1.62 2.77 19.11
N SER A 95 -2.33 3.48 18.22
CA SER A 95 -2.93 4.78 18.58
C SER A 95 -4.25 4.67 19.33
N ASP A 96 -4.96 3.55 19.22
CA ASP A 96 -6.23 3.33 19.92
C ASP A 96 -5.98 2.88 21.37
N THR A 97 -6.25 3.77 22.33
CA THR A 97 -6.11 3.48 23.77
C THR A 97 -7.13 2.48 24.31
N ALA A 98 -8.20 2.19 23.56
CA ALA A 98 -9.20 1.18 23.89
C ALA A 98 -8.88 -0.21 23.31
N SER A 99 -7.82 -0.31 22.49
CA SER A 99 -7.30 -1.57 21.96
C SER A 99 -6.35 -2.28 22.94
N GLU A 100 -5.85 -3.45 22.55
CA GLU A 100 -4.83 -4.22 23.28
C GLU A 100 -3.54 -3.43 23.56
N SER A 101 -3.28 -2.35 22.80
CA SER A 101 -2.15 -1.44 23.00
C SER A 101 -2.23 -0.62 24.31
N GLY A 102 -3.43 -0.49 24.88
CA GLY A 102 -3.70 0.17 26.16
C GLY A 102 -3.36 1.68 26.20
N MET A 103 -3.42 2.27 27.39
CA MET A 103 -3.24 3.72 27.58
C MET A 103 -1.84 4.22 27.20
N THR A 104 -0.83 3.35 27.23
CA THR A 104 0.56 3.69 26.88
C THR A 104 0.88 3.52 25.40
N GLY A 105 -0.01 2.89 24.62
CA GLY A 105 0.17 2.64 23.18
C GLY A 105 0.58 3.88 22.40
N PRO A 106 -0.14 5.01 22.53
CA PRO A 106 0.24 6.25 21.83
C PRO A 106 1.65 6.73 22.19
N ALA A 107 2.05 6.67 23.45
CA ALA A 107 3.40 7.08 23.86
C ALA A 107 4.48 6.17 23.27
N GLY A 108 4.22 4.86 23.22
CA GLY A 108 5.05 3.88 22.53
C GLY A 108 5.17 4.17 21.04
N TRP A 109 4.05 4.46 20.37
CA TRP A 109 4.03 4.83 18.95
C TRP A 109 4.92 6.04 18.65
N HIS A 110 4.86 7.08 19.49
CA HIS A 110 5.70 8.27 19.33
C HIS A 110 7.19 7.93 19.46
N ARG A 111 7.54 7.19 20.51
CA ARG A 111 8.93 6.84 20.85
C ARG A 111 9.56 5.93 19.80
N ASP A 112 8.86 4.86 19.42
CA ASP A 112 9.43 3.74 18.68
C ASP A 112 9.30 3.91 17.16
N TYR A 113 8.32 4.70 16.69
CA TYR A 113 8.01 4.80 15.26
C TYR A 113 7.99 6.24 14.75
N LEU A 114 7.19 7.14 15.35
CA LEU A 114 7.07 8.50 14.84
C LEU A 114 8.40 9.26 14.84
N ASN A 115 9.08 9.31 15.99
CA ASN A 115 10.29 10.13 16.12
C ASN A 115 11.41 9.64 15.18
N PRO A 116 11.75 8.33 15.13
CA PRO A 116 12.75 7.83 14.18
C PRO A 116 12.36 8.06 12.71
N THR A 117 11.11 7.78 12.33
CA THR A 117 10.65 7.98 10.95
C THR A 117 10.71 9.44 10.54
N MET A 118 10.23 10.35 11.38
CA MET A 118 10.29 11.78 11.09
C MET A 118 11.73 12.29 11.06
N GLN A 119 12.64 11.76 11.89
CA GLN A 119 14.06 12.11 11.82
C GLN A 119 14.67 11.72 10.45
N ILE A 120 14.37 10.51 9.95
CA ILE A 120 14.87 10.05 8.63
C ILE A 120 14.28 10.90 7.50
N LEU A 121 12.95 11.07 7.47
CA LEU A 121 12.27 11.82 6.41
C LEU A 121 12.75 13.28 6.33
N ARG A 122 12.97 13.88 7.51
CA ARG A 122 13.37 15.28 7.67
C ARG A 122 14.89 15.43 7.72
N ASP A 123 15.68 14.40 7.48
CA ASP A 123 17.13 14.55 7.41
C ASP A 123 17.51 15.35 6.14
N PRO A 124 18.42 16.35 6.21
CA PRO A 124 18.83 17.12 5.04
C PRO A 124 19.54 16.27 3.97
N ALA A 125 20.05 15.10 4.32
CA ALA A 125 20.58 14.07 3.42
C ALA A 125 19.58 12.92 3.13
N GLY A 126 18.37 12.98 3.70
CA GLY A 126 17.32 11.98 3.55
C GLY A 126 16.56 12.01 2.22
N PRO A 127 15.39 11.35 2.15
CA PRO A 127 14.64 11.17 0.90
C PRO A 127 14.19 12.49 0.27
N PHE A 128 14.00 13.55 1.07
CA PHE A 128 13.64 14.88 0.59
C PHE A 128 14.85 15.80 0.32
N ALA A 129 16.09 15.32 0.43
CA ALA A 129 17.28 16.13 0.21
C ALA A 129 17.27 16.84 -1.16
N GLY A 130 17.38 18.16 -1.14
CA GLY A 130 17.33 19.01 -2.34
C GLY A 130 15.92 19.42 -2.79
N CYS A 131 14.85 18.94 -2.14
CA CYS A 131 13.52 19.52 -2.29
C CYS A 131 13.45 20.85 -1.53
N LYS A 132 12.66 21.81 -2.05
CA LYS A 132 12.42 23.11 -1.42
C LYS A 132 10.91 23.34 -1.35
N PRO A 133 10.41 24.28 -0.52
CA PRO A 133 9.02 24.68 -0.58
C PRO A 133 8.60 25.00 -2.03
N GLY A 134 7.57 24.32 -2.54
CA GLY A 134 7.09 24.47 -3.92
C GLY A 134 7.93 23.76 -5.01
N SER A 135 8.95 22.97 -4.65
CA SER A 135 9.83 22.29 -5.60
C SER A 135 10.08 20.82 -5.23
N HIS A 136 10.17 19.97 -6.26
CA HIS A 136 10.48 18.55 -6.14
C HIS A 136 11.79 18.24 -6.88
N ARG A 137 12.64 17.42 -6.24
CA ARG A 137 13.85 16.88 -6.85
C ARG A 137 13.76 15.35 -6.91
N SER A 138 13.65 14.81 -8.11
CA SER A 138 13.62 13.37 -8.33
C SER A 138 14.92 12.70 -7.88
N LYS A 139 14.80 11.46 -7.42
CA LYS A 139 15.92 10.63 -6.95
C LYS A 139 16.16 9.50 -7.92
N GLN A 140 17.43 9.20 -8.17
CA GLN A 140 17.84 8.05 -8.95
C GLN A 140 18.27 6.95 -7.98
N ALA A 141 17.82 5.72 -8.23
CA ALA A 141 18.33 4.56 -7.52
C ALA A 141 19.81 4.38 -7.87
N PRO A 142 20.63 3.87 -6.93
CA PRO A 142 21.99 3.45 -7.25
C PRO A 142 21.98 2.43 -8.41
N PRO A 143 22.95 2.49 -9.33
CA PRO A 143 23.05 1.51 -10.40
C PRO A 143 23.44 0.14 -9.83
N VAL A 144 23.00 -0.92 -10.51
CA VAL A 144 23.43 -2.31 -10.27
C VAL A 144 24.00 -2.87 -11.59
N ASP A 145 25.07 -3.65 -11.50
CA ASP A 145 25.73 -4.19 -12.70
C ASP A 145 24.85 -5.20 -13.44
N LEU A 146 24.12 -6.02 -12.68
CA LEU A 146 23.15 -7.00 -13.17
C LEU A 146 21.93 -6.97 -12.26
N VAL A 147 20.74 -6.78 -12.85
CA VAL A 147 19.47 -6.71 -12.09
C VAL A 147 19.10 -8.07 -11.50
N ASP A 148 19.32 -9.15 -12.25
CA ASP A 148 19.09 -10.51 -11.79
C ASP A 148 20.26 -11.43 -12.24
N PRO A 149 21.37 -11.46 -11.47
CA PRO A 149 22.51 -12.30 -11.79
C PRO A 149 22.24 -13.80 -11.57
N PHE A 150 21.09 -14.17 -11.00
CA PHE A 150 20.69 -15.55 -10.71
C PHE A 150 19.42 -15.97 -11.46
N ALA A 151 18.99 -15.18 -12.45
CA ALA A 151 17.84 -15.47 -13.28
C ALA A 151 17.97 -16.88 -13.89
N PRO A 152 16.91 -17.70 -13.89
CA PRO A 152 16.91 -18.93 -14.66
C PRO A 152 17.27 -18.63 -16.12
N PRO A 153 18.08 -19.47 -16.79
CA PRO A 153 18.34 -19.28 -18.20
C PRO A 153 17.02 -19.27 -18.98
N PRO A 154 16.90 -18.44 -20.04
CA PRO A 154 15.69 -18.40 -20.85
C PRO A 154 15.38 -19.80 -21.35
N GLN A 155 14.13 -20.25 -21.20
CA GLN A 155 13.74 -21.55 -21.73
C GLN A 155 13.82 -21.52 -23.26
N PRO A 156 14.34 -22.57 -23.91
CA PRO A 156 14.32 -22.64 -25.37
C PRO A 156 12.87 -22.56 -25.87
N PRO A 157 12.63 -21.97 -27.06
CA PRO A 157 11.29 -21.90 -27.62
C PRO A 157 10.68 -23.30 -27.69
N GLY A 158 9.44 -23.43 -27.21
CA GLY A 158 8.70 -24.70 -27.25
C GLY A 158 8.65 -25.23 -28.67
N LYS A 159 8.96 -26.52 -28.85
CA LYS A 159 8.62 -27.21 -30.10
C LYS A 159 7.13 -27.49 -30.05
N ASP A 160 6.38 -26.79 -30.89
CA ASP A 160 5.03 -27.18 -31.31
C ASP A 160 5.03 -28.59 -31.92
#